data_AF-A0A2N3N8F2-F1
#
_entry.id   AF-A0A2N3N8F2-F1
#
_cell.length_a   1.000
_cell.length_b   1.000
_cell.length_c   1.000
_cell.angle_alpha   90.00
_cell.angle_beta   90.00
_cell.angle_gamma   90.00
#
_symmetry.space_group_name_H-M   'P 1'
#
loop_
_entity.id
_entity.type
_entity.pdbx_description
1 polymer ?
#
loop_
_entity_poly.entity_id
_entity_poly.type
_entity_poly.pdbx_seq_one_letter_code
_entity_poly.pdbx_strand_id
1 'polypeptide(L)'
;MPLRLLPLGASITFGSGSTDGNGFRKHLRDMLIADGHAVRMVGSLQAGTMQNNDNEGWRGYRIDQIEEKGRESAAKYLPNIITIQAGTNDCISGYDIDHVGERLRRMLELLWRICPGSTLVLSTLPVNSSSPYVEPRVRRANDQIRYLWKHYADQGRRIVLADMHGLDGPQLSDLVDGTHPNDEGYLKMARIWHRAILEAEARGFLRQDKWDEEAESEGKGGLPSILSALTSFIGHCR
;
A
#
# COMPACT_ATOMS: atom_id res chain seq x y z
N MET A 1 -4.98 15.97 9.64
CA MET A 1 -4.51 14.85 10.50
C MET A 1 -3.25 14.23 9.91
N PRO A 2 -2.25 13.82 10.73
CA PRO A 2 -1.03 13.17 10.23
C PRO A 2 -1.30 11.81 9.55
N LEU A 3 -0.74 11.62 8.36
CA LEU A 3 -0.79 10.39 7.58
C LEU A 3 0.60 9.76 7.52
N ARG A 4 0.76 8.61 8.16
CA ARG A 4 1.90 7.73 7.97
C ARG A 4 1.54 6.69 6.93
N LEU A 5 1.88 7.02 5.69
CA LEU A 5 1.47 6.27 4.51
C LEU A 5 2.55 5.25 4.12
N LEU A 6 2.21 3.96 4.13
CA LEU A 6 3.05 2.88 3.62
C LEU A 6 2.59 2.49 2.20
N PRO A 7 3.35 2.83 1.14
CA PRO A 7 3.10 2.32 -0.21
C PRO A 7 3.63 0.90 -0.33
N LEU A 8 2.74 -0.10 -0.26
CA LEU A 8 3.08 -1.52 -0.33
C LEU A 8 2.77 -2.11 -1.71
N GLY A 9 3.75 -2.76 -2.32
CA GLY A 9 3.52 -3.47 -3.58
C GLY A 9 4.81 -3.89 -4.27
N ALA A 10 4.78 -3.85 -5.61
CA ALA A 10 5.91 -4.25 -6.45
C ALA A 10 6.50 -3.09 -7.25
N SER A 11 6.93 -3.34 -8.50
CA SER A 11 7.60 -2.37 -9.37
C SER A 11 6.77 -1.13 -9.69
N ILE A 12 5.45 -1.26 -9.84
CA ILE A 12 4.55 -0.12 -10.03
C ILE A 12 4.53 0.78 -8.78
N THR A 13 4.53 0.19 -7.58
CA THR A 13 4.64 0.95 -6.32
C THR A 13 6.02 1.60 -6.17
N PHE A 14 7.09 0.91 -6.59
CA PHE A 14 8.44 1.48 -6.65
C PHE A 14 8.51 2.68 -7.61
N GLY A 15 7.66 2.73 -8.64
CA GLY A 15 7.66 3.79 -9.66
C GLY A 15 8.45 3.43 -10.92
N SER A 16 8.69 2.14 -11.20
CA SER A 16 9.29 1.71 -12.47
C SER A 16 8.50 2.25 -13.67
N GLY A 17 9.18 2.76 -14.70
CA GLY A 17 8.55 3.35 -15.88
C GLY A 17 8.30 4.86 -15.79
N SER A 18 8.29 5.45 -14.58
CA SER A 18 8.28 6.92 -14.44
C SER A 18 9.68 7.50 -14.72
N THR A 19 9.71 8.70 -15.30
CA THR A 19 10.98 9.36 -15.68
C THR A 19 11.79 9.82 -14.47
N ASP A 20 11.10 10.13 -13.37
CA ASP A 20 11.69 10.62 -12.12
C ASP A 20 11.84 9.54 -11.03
N GLY A 21 11.35 8.32 -11.30
CA GLY A 21 11.36 7.19 -10.37
C GLY A 21 10.39 7.31 -9.19
N ASN A 22 9.54 8.34 -9.14
CA ASN A 22 8.57 8.56 -8.06
C ASN A 22 7.29 7.72 -8.24
N GLY A 23 6.95 7.37 -9.48
CA GLY A 23 5.65 6.78 -9.81
C GLY A 23 4.48 7.66 -9.33
N PHE A 24 3.43 7.05 -8.79
CA PHE A 24 2.27 7.79 -8.27
C PHE A 24 2.58 8.55 -6.96
N ARG A 25 3.65 8.17 -6.25
CA ARG A 25 3.87 8.52 -4.84
C ARG A 25 4.01 10.03 -4.63
N LYS A 26 4.71 10.72 -5.53
CA LYS A 26 4.89 12.18 -5.44
C LYS A 26 3.56 12.90 -5.61
N HIS A 27 2.83 12.61 -6.69
CA HIS A 27 1.54 13.23 -6.96
C HIS A 27 0.53 12.98 -5.84
N LEU A 28 0.46 11.75 -5.33
CA LEU A 28 -0.41 11.40 -4.22
C LEU A 28 -0.06 12.20 -2.95
N ARG A 29 1.23 12.24 -2.59
CA ARG A 29 1.69 12.99 -1.42
C ARG A 29 1.38 14.47 -1.54
N ASP A 30 1.64 15.06 -2.70
CA ASP A 30 1.40 16.49 -2.95
C ASP A 30 -0.10 16.83 -2.85
N MET A 31 -0.98 15.99 -3.39
CA MET A 31 -2.44 16.18 -3.27
C MET A 31 -2.91 16.09 -1.82
N LEU A 32 -2.45 15.10 -1.05
CA LEU A 32 -2.81 14.96 0.37
C LEU A 32 -2.29 16.14 1.21
N ILE A 33 -1.10 16.68 0.90
CA ILE A 33 -0.58 17.88 1.57
C ILE A 33 -1.41 19.10 1.20
N ALA A 34 -1.82 19.23 -0.07
CA ALA A 34 -2.68 20.32 -0.51
C ALA A 34 -4.05 20.32 0.20
N ASP A 35 -4.55 19.15 0.58
CA ASP A 35 -5.76 18.99 1.41
C ASP A 35 -5.54 19.27 2.90
N GLY A 36 -4.31 19.60 3.32
CA GLY A 36 -3.97 19.96 4.70
C GLY A 36 -3.52 18.78 5.58
N HIS A 37 -3.21 17.62 5.01
CA HIS A 37 -2.59 16.53 5.76
C HIS A 37 -1.08 16.73 5.94
N ALA A 38 -0.58 16.43 7.14
CA ALA A 38 0.85 16.20 7.34
C ALA A 38 1.19 14.77 6.86
N VAL A 39 1.92 14.62 5.76
CA VAL A 39 2.18 13.31 5.15
C VAL A 39 3.62 12.86 5.31
N ARG A 40 3.79 11.72 5.98
CA ARG A 40 5.04 10.95 6.07
C ARG A 40 4.88 9.64 5.31
N MET A 41 5.53 9.53 4.16
CA MET A 41 5.72 8.25 3.49
C MET A 41 6.68 7.40 4.33
N VAL A 42 6.39 6.12 4.51
CA VAL A 42 7.25 5.18 5.23
C VAL A 42 7.45 3.92 4.42
N GLY A 43 8.54 3.22 4.74
CA GLY A 43 8.96 1.99 4.08
C GLY A 43 10.46 1.80 4.20
N SER A 44 10.94 0.63 3.78
CA SER A 44 12.34 0.24 3.86
C SER A 44 13.16 0.65 2.64
N LEU A 45 12.49 0.96 1.52
CA LEU A 45 13.11 1.35 0.26
C LEU A 45 12.99 2.86 0.02
N GLN A 46 13.93 3.41 -0.74
CA GLN A 46 13.90 4.78 -1.24
C GLN A 46 14.02 4.78 -2.75
N ALA A 47 13.15 5.52 -3.43
CA ALA A 47 13.14 5.58 -4.89
C ALA A 47 12.56 6.87 -5.42
N GLY A 48 13.23 7.46 -6.41
CA GLY A 48 12.81 8.69 -7.09
C GLY A 48 13.34 9.96 -6.44
N THR A 49 13.03 11.10 -7.06
CA THR A 49 13.57 12.43 -6.72
C THR A 49 12.76 13.22 -5.70
N MET A 50 11.58 12.74 -5.29
CA MET A 50 10.72 13.46 -4.35
C MET A 50 11.34 13.53 -2.95
N GLN A 51 10.98 14.56 -2.18
CA GLN A 51 11.23 14.55 -0.74
C GLN A 51 10.41 13.45 -0.06
N ASN A 52 11.01 12.80 0.94
CA ASN A 52 10.40 11.67 1.64
C ASN A 52 9.90 10.60 0.64
N ASN A 53 10.85 10.05 -0.10
CA ASN A 53 10.65 9.03 -1.14
C ASN A 53 10.64 7.59 -0.60
N ASP A 54 10.38 7.42 0.69
CA ASP A 54 10.30 6.11 1.35
C ASP A 54 9.09 5.34 0.80
N ASN A 55 9.28 4.03 0.55
CA ASN A 55 8.25 3.14 0.03
C ASN A 55 8.56 1.67 0.32
N GLU A 56 7.62 0.79 0.00
CA GLU A 56 7.73 -0.67 0.14
C GLU A 56 7.39 -1.38 -1.19
N GLY A 57 7.90 -0.84 -2.31
CA GLY A 57 7.70 -1.39 -3.66
C GLY A 57 8.79 -2.37 -4.08
N TRP A 58 8.55 -3.68 -3.97
CA TRP A 58 9.55 -4.70 -4.29
C TRP A 58 9.43 -5.21 -5.73
N ARG A 59 10.30 -4.73 -6.61
CA ARG A 59 10.30 -5.08 -8.04
C ARG A 59 10.34 -6.60 -8.25
N GLY A 60 9.44 -7.11 -9.10
CA GLY A 60 9.32 -8.53 -9.43
C GLY A 60 8.62 -9.41 -8.38
N TYR A 61 8.24 -8.86 -7.22
CA TYR A 61 7.66 -9.68 -6.16
C TYR A 61 6.19 -10.02 -6.42
N ARG A 62 5.82 -11.26 -6.07
CA ARG A 62 4.44 -11.73 -6.01
C ARG A 62 3.79 -11.42 -4.67
N ILE A 63 2.49 -11.68 -4.55
CA ILE A 63 1.71 -11.44 -3.33
C ILE A 63 2.34 -12.04 -2.07
N ASP A 64 2.81 -13.30 -2.11
CA ASP A 64 3.43 -13.98 -0.97
C ASP A 64 4.70 -13.29 -0.46
N GLN A 65 5.50 -12.76 -1.39
CA GLN A 65 6.74 -12.06 -1.05
C GLN A 65 6.47 -10.62 -0.59
N ILE A 66 5.43 -9.97 -1.13
CA ILE A 66 4.97 -8.66 -0.67
C ILE A 66 4.37 -8.74 0.73
N GLU A 67 3.64 -9.81 1.05
CA GLU A 67 3.10 -10.05 2.41
C GLU A 67 4.22 -10.08 3.45
N GLU A 68 5.31 -10.80 3.16
CA GLU A 68 6.48 -10.89 4.05
C GLU A 68 7.10 -9.51 4.30
N LYS A 69 7.25 -8.69 3.25
CA LYS A 69 7.76 -7.31 3.40
C LYS A 69 6.78 -6.37 4.09
N GLY A 70 5.49 -6.54 3.82
CA GLY A 70 4.42 -5.84 4.52
C GLY A 70 4.44 -6.12 6.02
N ARG A 71 4.70 -7.38 6.43
CA ARG A 71 4.83 -7.77 7.84
C ARG A 71 5.96 -7.01 8.55
N GLU A 72 7.15 -7.04 7.97
CA GLU A 72 8.34 -6.38 8.52
C GLU A 72 8.10 -4.87 8.66
N SER A 73 7.59 -4.24 7.60
CA SER A 73 7.40 -2.79 7.56
C SER A 73 6.21 -2.29 8.37
N ALA A 74 5.11 -3.04 8.44
CA ALA A 74 4.00 -2.70 9.33
C ALA A 74 4.46 -2.69 10.79
N ALA A 75 5.23 -3.69 11.22
CA ALA A 75 5.72 -3.78 12.59
C ALA A 75 6.75 -2.69 12.93
N LYS A 76 7.59 -2.31 11.97
CA LYS A 76 8.64 -1.30 12.16
C LYS A 76 8.12 0.12 12.10
N TYR A 77 7.32 0.44 11.09
CA TYR A 77 6.93 1.82 10.79
C TYR A 77 5.57 2.19 11.36
N LEU A 78 4.73 1.24 11.75
CA LEU A 78 3.41 1.48 12.34
C LEU A 78 2.56 2.47 11.50
N PRO A 79 2.34 2.19 10.19
CA PRO A 79 1.56 3.07 9.33
C PRO A 79 0.09 3.12 9.76
N ASN A 80 -0.54 4.27 9.68
CA ASN A 80 -2.00 4.39 9.89
C ASN A 80 -2.80 4.30 8.58
N ILE A 81 -2.11 4.36 7.44
CA ILE A 81 -2.70 4.12 6.12
C ILE A 81 -1.74 3.33 5.24
N ILE A 82 -2.25 2.30 4.56
CA ILE A 82 -1.45 1.43 3.68
C ILE A 82 -2.13 1.35 2.32
N THR A 83 -1.45 1.80 1.27
CA THR A 83 -1.90 1.57 -0.11
C THR A 83 -1.31 0.24 -0.59
N ILE A 84 -2.14 -0.68 -1.07
CA ILE A 84 -1.75 -2.04 -1.42
C ILE A 84 -2.03 -2.29 -2.90
N GLN A 85 -0.99 -2.54 -3.69
CA GLN A 85 -1.10 -3.02 -5.07
C GLN A 85 -0.17 -4.22 -5.27
N ALA A 86 -0.77 -5.41 -5.36
CA ALA A 86 -0.06 -6.69 -5.43
C ALA A 86 -0.83 -7.68 -6.31
N GLY A 87 -0.12 -8.45 -7.14
CA GLY A 87 -0.71 -9.44 -8.05
C GLY A 87 -0.28 -9.30 -9.52
N THR A 88 0.35 -8.19 -9.90
CA THR A 88 0.84 -7.99 -11.29
C THR A 88 1.84 -9.09 -11.70
N ASN A 89 2.82 -9.41 -10.86
CA ASN A 89 3.83 -10.45 -11.16
C ASN A 89 3.25 -11.87 -11.13
N ASP A 90 2.22 -12.10 -10.31
CA ASP A 90 1.43 -13.33 -10.32
C ASP A 90 0.76 -13.52 -11.69
N CYS A 91 0.13 -12.47 -12.22
CA CYS A 91 -0.51 -12.49 -13.54
C CYS A 91 0.50 -12.71 -14.68
N ILE A 92 1.66 -12.03 -14.62
CA ILE A 92 2.74 -12.18 -15.60
C ILE A 92 3.24 -13.63 -15.63
N SER A 93 3.53 -14.21 -14.46
CA SER A 93 4.04 -15.59 -14.35
C SER A 93 2.95 -16.66 -14.47
N GLY A 94 1.67 -16.29 -14.39
CA GLY A 94 0.56 -17.25 -14.32
C GLY A 94 0.49 -18.01 -13.00
N TYR A 95 1.08 -17.46 -11.94
CA TYR A 95 1.18 -18.11 -10.64
C TYR A 95 -0.12 -17.98 -9.84
N ASP A 96 -0.77 -19.12 -9.60
CA ASP A 96 -1.87 -19.29 -8.65
C ASP A 96 -2.96 -18.21 -8.77
N ILE A 97 -3.45 -18.01 -10.00
CA ILE A 97 -4.41 -16.94 -10.34
C ILE A 97 -5.76 -17.16 -9.68
N ASP A 98 -6.17 -18.42 -9.49
CA ASP A 98 -7.49 -18.75 -8.94
C ASP A 98 -7.59 -18.51 -7.43
N HIS A 99 -6.46 -18.27 -6.75
CA HIS A 99 -6.42 -17.99 -5.30
C HIS A 99 -5.82 -16.62 -4.96
N VAL A 100 -5.73 -15.68 -5.92
CA VAL A 100 -5.25 -14.31 -5.66
C VAL A 100 -6.00 -13.66 -4.49
N GLY A 101 -7.33 -13.76 -4.46
CA GLY A 101 -8.16 -13.19 -3.39
C GLY A 101 -7.84 -13.78 -2.01
N GLU A 102 -7.61 -15.09 -1.93
CA GLU A 102 -7.26 -15.78 -0.69
C GLU A 102 -5.85 -15.38 -0.20
N ARG A 103 -4.89 -15.21 -1.11
CA ARG A 103 -3.55 -14.75 -0.76
C ARG A 103 -3.54 -13.30 -0.29
N LEU A 104 -4.30 -12.42 -0.96
CA LEU A 104 -4.50 -11.05 -0.50
C LEU A 104 -5.24 -11.00 0.84
N ARG A 105 -6.25 -11.84 1.07
CA ARG A 105 -7.00 -11.91 2.33
C ARG A 105 -6.05 -12.10 3.52
N ARG A 106 -5.10 -13.05 3.42
CA ARG A 106 -4.11 -13.31 4.48
C ARG A 106 -3.23 -12.10 4.75
N MET A 107 -2.74 -11.44 3.71
CA MET A 107 -1.97 -10.21 3.85
C MET A 107 -2.78 -9.10 4.54
N LEU A 108 -4.03 -8.86 4.15
CA LEU A 108 -4.87 -7.83 4.79
C LEU A 108 -5.11 -8.14 6.27
N GLU A 109 -5.44 -9.39 6.61
CA GLU A 109 -5.63 -9.83 8.00
C GLU A 109 -4.36 -9.68 8.84
N LEU A 110 -3.21 -10.01 8.26
CA LEU A 110 -1.91 -9.84 8.89
C LEU A 110 -1.61 -8.36 9.17
N LEU A 111 -1.83 -7.48 8.19
CA LEU A 111 -1.59 -6.05 8.34
C LEU A 111 -2.49 -5.44 9.42
N TRP A 112 -3.78 -5.80 9.45
CA TRP A 112 -4.67 -5.38 10.53
C TRP A 112 -4.32 -6.01 11.89
N ARG A 113 -3.71 -7.19 11.94
CA ARG A 113 -3.26 -7.76 13.22
C ARG A 113 -2.09 -6.96 13.80
N ILE A 114 -1.17 -6.53 12.95
CA ILE A 114 0.04 -5.79 13.35
C ILE A 114 -0.29 -4.33 13.63
N CYS A 115 -1.12 -3.72 12.78
CA CYS A 115 -1.59 -2.35 12.93
C CYS A 115 -3.13 -2.33 12.92
N PRO A 116 -3.78 -2.65 14.06
CA PRO A 116 -5.25 -2.70 14.16
C PRO A 116 -5.94 -1.40 13.76
N GLY A 117 -5.23 -0.28 13.95
CA GLY A 117 -5.60 1.08 13.59
C GLY A 117 -5.68 1.42 12.12
N SER A 118 -4.98 0.66 11.26
CA SER A 118 -4.70 1.13 9.92
C SER A 118 -5.91 1.02 9.00
N THR A 119 -6.03 2.04 8.15
CA THR A 119 -6.89 1.98 6.96
C THR A 119 -6.11 1.31 5.82
N LEU A 120 -6.70 0.30 5.20
CA LEU A 120 -6.15 -0.32 4.00
C LEU A 120 -6.85 0.26 2.77
N VAL A 121 -6.07 0.77 1.82
CA VAL A 121 -6.55 1.21 0.51
C VAL A 121 -6.11 0.13 -0.47
N LEU A 122 -7.06 -0.73 -0.88
CA LEU A 122 -6.78 -1.87 -1.74
C LEU A 122 -6.99 -1.49 -3.21
N SER A 123 -5.99 -1.74 -4.04
CA SER A 123 -6.06 -1.45 -5.47
C SER A 123 -6.42 -2.68 -6.29
N THR A 124 -7.22 -2.51 -7.34
CA THR A 124 -7.18 -3.45 -8.47
C THR A 124 -5.86 -3.28 -9.23
N LEU A 125 -5.49 -4.26 -10.05
CA LEU A 125 -4.33 -4.19 -10.93
C LEU A 125 -4.65 -3.33 -12.17
N PRO A 126 -3.74 -2.45 -12.63
CA PRO A 126 -3.89 -1.74 -13.90
C PRO A 126 -3.96 -2.70 -15.10
N VAL A 127 -4.38 -2.19 -16.25
CA VAL A 127 -4.32 -2.93 -17.52
C VAL A 127 -2.89 -3.39 -17.83
N ASN A 128 -2.74 -4.54 -18.50
CA ASN A 128 -1.42 -5.08 -18.85
C ASN A 128 -1.40 -5.73 -20.23
N SER A 129 -0.51 -5.27 -21.11
CA SER A 129 -0.33 -5.77 -22.48
C SER A 129 1.04 -6.41 -22.73
N SER A 130 1.77 -6.81 -21.69
CA SER A 130 3.09 -7.46 -21.83
C SER A 130 3.04 -8.78 -22.62
N SER A 131 1.88 -9.44 -22.63
CA SER A 131 1.60 -10.66 -23.40
C SER A 131 0.09 -10.88 -23.48
N PRO A 132 -0.44 -11.54 -24.54
CA PRO A 132 -1.88 -11.82 -24.69
C PRO A 132 -2.50 -12.62 -23.53
N TYR A 133 -1.69 -13.30 -22.71
CA TYR A 133 -2.18 -14.10 -21.58
C TYR A 133 -2.35 -13.31 -20.27
N VAL A 134 -1.76 -12.12 -20.15
CA VAL A 134 -1.67 -11.41 -18.87
C VAL A 134 -2.94 -10.63 -18.55
N GLU A 135 -3.50 -9.87 -19.50
CA GLU A 135 -4.73 -9.10 -19.29
C GLU A 135 -5.93 -9.97 -18.85
N PRO A 136 -6.19 -11.17 -19.43
CA PRO A 136 -7.23 -12.06 -18.93
C PRO A 136 -7.02 -12.49 -17.46
N ARG A 137 -5.77 -12.71 -17.05
CA ARG A 137 -5.42 -13.06 -15.66
C ARG A 137 -5.60 -11.86 -14.73
N VAL A 138 -5.21 -10.66 -15.18
CA VAL A 138 -5.44 -9.40 -14.48
C VAL A 138 -6.93 -9.20 -14.20
N ARG A 139 -7.80 -9.42 -15.18
CA ARG A 139 -9.26 -9.32 -14.99
C ARG A 139 -9.77 -10.31 -13.95
N ARG A 140 -9.34 -11.58 -14.03
CA ARG A 140 -9.71 -12.61 -13.04
C ARG A 140 -9.21 -12.29 -11.62
N ALA A 141 -8.01 -11.74 -11.50
CA ALA A 141 -7.47 -11.27 -10.23
C ALA A 141 -8.27 -10.07 -9.69
N ASN A 142 -8.62 -9.13 -10.57
CA ASN A 142 -9.40 -7.93 -10.21
C ASN A 142 -10.81 -8.27 -9.72
N ASP A 143 -11.46 -9.28 -10.30
CA ASP A 143 -12.77 -9.75 -9.81
C ASP A 143 -12.67 -10.29 -8.38
N GLN A 144 -11.61 -11.03 -8.06
CA GLN A 144 -11.34 -11.50 -6.69
C GLN A 144 -10.99 -10.35 -5.73
N ILE A 145 -10.22 -9.36 -6.19
CA ILE A 145 -9.90 -8.15 -5.40
C ILE A 145 -11.17 -7.38 -5.04
N ARG A 146 -12.05 -7.14 -6.02
CA ARG A 146 -13.31 -6.43 -5.80
C ARG A 146 -14.22 -7.20 -4.84
N TYR A 147 -14.32 -8.52 -5.01
CA TYR A 147 -15.07 -9.38 -4.08
C TYR A 147 -14.52 -9.29 -2.65
N LEU A 148 -13.19 -9.40 -2.49
CA LEU A 148 -12.53 -9.33 -1.19
C LEU A 148 -12.71 -7.98 -0.50
N TRP A 149 -12.54 -6.89 -1.25
CA TRP A 149 -12.81 -5.54 -0.74
C TRP A 149 -14.25 -5.44 -0.22
N LYS A 150 -15.22 -5.84 -1.05
CA LYS A 150 -16.63 -5.75 -0.70
C LYS A 150 -16.94 -6.58 0.56
N HIS A 151 -16.43 -7.80 0.64
CA HIS A 151 -16.60 -8.68 1.79
C HIS A 151 -16.18 -8.02 3.11
N TYR A 152 -15.05 -7.30 3.13
CA TYR A 152 -14.59 -6.58 4.32
C TYR A 152 -15.28 -5.24 4.53
N ALA A 153 -15.61 -4.53 3.46
CA ALA A 153 -16.36 -3.28 3.54
C ALA A 153 -17.75 -3.49 4.16
N ASP A 154 -18.45 -4.58 3.77
CA ASP A 154 -19.76 -4.97 4.31
C ASP A 154 -19.69 -5.32 5.81
N GLN A 155 -18.51 -5.70 6.32
CA GLN A 155 -18.25 -5.96 7.74
C GLN A 155 -17.82 -4.70 8.51
N GLY A 156 -17.84 -3.53 7.88
CA GLY A 156 -17.39 -2.28 8.50
C GLY A 156 -15.89 -2.22 8.77
N ARG A 157 -15.07 -3.07 8.12
CA ARG A 157 -13.62 -2.96 8.22
C ARG A 157 -13.14 -1.66 7.55
N ARG A 158 -12.03 -1.13 8.05
CA ARG A 158 -11.37 0.08 7.53
C ARG A 158 -10.67 -0.21 6.21
N ILE A 159 -11.46 -0.41 5.16
CA ILE A 159 -10.99 -0.68 3.80
C ILE A 159 -11.77 0.14 2.77
N VAL A 160 -11.06 0.66 1.79
CA VAL A 160 -11.59 1.36 0.61
C VAL A 160 -10.93 0.80 -0.65
N LEU A 161 -11.63 0.89 -1.79
CA LEU A 161 -11.14 0.39 -3.06
C LEU A 161 -10.58 1.53 -3.92
N ALA A 162 -9.41 1.31 -4.50
CA ALA A 162 -8.83 2.13 -5.54
C ALA A 162 -8.88 1.35 -6.87
N ASP A 163 -9.93 1.53 -7.66
CA ASP A 163 -10.10 0.75 -8.90
C ASP A 163 -9.25 1.32 -10.05
N MET A 164 -8.03 0.78 -10.22
CA MET A 164 -7.08 1.16 -11.26
C MET A 164 -7.39 0.59 -12.65
N HIS A 165 -8.34 -0.35 -12.74
CA HIS A 165 -8.74 -0.98 -14.01
C HIS A 165 -9.99 -0.31 -14.62
N GLY A 166 -10.44 0.81 -14.03
CA GLY A 166 -11.53 1.64 -14.53
C GLY A 166 -11.15 2.53 -15.71
N LEU A 167 -12.14 3.24 -16.25
CA LEU A 167 -11.96 4.15 -17.39
C LEU A 167 -11.05 5.35 -17.09
N ASP A 168 -10.97 5.76 -15.82
CA ASP A 168 -10.11 6.83 -15.33
C ASP A 168 -8.73 6.34 -14.85
N GLY A 169 -8.50 5.02 -14.87
CA GLY A 169 -7.21 4.40 -14.57
C GLY A 169 -6.21 4.45 -15.74
N PRO A 170 -4.99 3.94 -15.55
CA PRO A 170 -4.03 3.76 -16.64
C PRO A 170 -4.63 2.95 -17.78
N GLN A 171 -4.46 3.45 -19.00
CA GLN A 171 -4.85 2.79 -20.24
C GLN A 171 -3.61 2.26 -20.97
N LEU A 172 -3.79 1.47 -22.02
CA LEU A 172 -2.66 0.87 -22.76
C LEU A 172 -1.67 1.90 -23.30
N SER A 173 -2.15 3.09 -23.70
CA SER A 173 -1.32 4.21 -24.15
C SER A 173 -0.43 4.79 -23.05
N ASP A 174 -0.77 4.52 -21.79
CA ASP A 174 -0.05 5.01 -20.63
C ASP A 174 1.03 4.02 -20.17
N LEU A 175 1.26 2.91 -20.89
CA LEU A 175 2.25 1.90 -20.54
C LEU A 175 3.54 2.07 -21.36
N VAL A 176 4.70 1.94 -20.71
CA VAL A 176 6.02 2.06 -21.38
C VAL A 176 6.51 0.74 -21.98
N ASP A 177 6.15 -0.38 -21.36
CA ASP A 177 6.62 -1.73 -21.72
C ASP A 177 5.49 -2.78 -21.70
N GLY A 178 4.24 -2.30 -21.71
CA GLY A 178 3.05 -3.13 -21.55
C GLY A 178 2.76 -3.56 -20.11
N THR A 179 3.56 -3.17 -19.11
CA THR A 179 3.28 -3.41 -17.69
C THR A 179 3.32 -2.15 -16.85
N HIS A 180 4.36 -1.34 -17.03
CA HIS A 180 4.63 -0.19 -16.17
C HIS A 180 3.98 1.08 -16.73
N PRO A 181 3.24 1.84 -15.90
CA PRO A 181 2.76 3.16 -16.28
C PRO A 181 3.91 4.13 -16.58
N ASN A 182 3.67 5.06 -17.51
CA ASN A 182 4.44 6.29 -17.68
C ASN A 182 3.96 7.35 -16.68
N ASP A 183 4.52 8.57 -16.79
CA ASP A 183 4.21 9.67 -15.88
C ASP A 183 2.70 10.02 -15.85
N GLU A 184 2.03 10.03 -17.02
CA GLU A 184 0.57 10.29 -17.11
C GLU A 184 -0.25 9.16 -16.49
N GLY A 185 0.13 7.90 -16.72
CA GLY A 185 -0.51 6.76 -16.07
C GLY A 185 -0.37 6.81 -14.56
N TYR A 186 0.81 7.17 -14.05
CA TYR A 186 1.03 7.35 -12.62
C TYR A 186 0.24 8.52 -12.03
N LEU A 187 0.05 9.61 -12.77
CA LEU A 187 -0.83 10.72 -12.35
C LEU A 187 -2.29 10.25 -12.23
N LYS A 188 -2.79 9.43 -13.17
CA LYS A 188 -4.13 8.81 -13.06
C LYS A 188 -4.25 7.94 -11.82
N MET A 189 -3.26 7.07 -11.58
CA MET A 189 -3.23 6.25 -10.37
C MET A 189 -3.24 7.10 -9.10
N ALA A 190 -2.44 8.17 -9.05
CA ALA A 190 -2.38 9.06 -7.90
C ALA A 190 -3.76 9.68 -7.59
N ARG A 191 -4.53 10.08 -8.61
CA ARG A 191 -5.88 10.65 -8.43
C ARG A 191 -6.87 9.61 -7.91
N ILE A 192 -6.76 8.35 -8.33
CA ILE A 192 -7.61 7.26 -7.83
C ILE A 192 -7.26 6.94 -6.37
N TRP A 193 -5.98 6.82 -6.05
CA TRP A 193 -5.52 6.66 -4.67
C TRP A 193 -6.04 7.78 -3.78
N HIS A 194 -5.87 9.02 -4.21
CA HIS A 194 -6.30 10.21 -3.51
C HIS A 194 -7.81 10.20 -3.21
N ARG A 195 -8.64 9.91 -4.22
CA ARG A 195 -10.10 9.78 -4.06
C ARG A 195 -10.48 8.71 -3.04
N ALA A 196 -9.81 7.56 -3.07
CA ALA A 196 -10.08 6.48 -2.11
C ALA A 196 -9.68 6.88 -0.68
N ILE A 197 -8.60 7.63 -0.50
CA ILE A 197 -8.20 8.14 0.81
C ILE A 197 -9.20 9.18 1.33
N LEU A 198 -9.71 10.06 0.47
CA LEU A 198 -10.79 10.99 0.84
C LEU A 198 -12.09 10.27 1.19
N GLU A 199 -12.42 9.15 0.51
CA GLU A 199 -13.54 8.29 0.92
C GLU A 199 -13.32 7.73 2.33
N ALA A 200 -12.10 7.23 2.61
CA ALA A 200 -11.76 6.72 3.93
C ALA A 200 -11.87 7.81 5.01
N GLU A 201 -11.48 9.06 4.70
CA GLU A 201 -11.66 10.20 5.60
C GLU A 201 -13.14 10.48 5.86
N ALA A 202 -13.95 10.59 4.80
CA ALA A 202 -15.39 10.83 4.90
C ALA A 202 -16.12 9.75 5.71
N ARG A 203 -15.60 8.52 5.70
CA ARG A 203 -16.10 7.39 6.49
C ARG A 203 -15.55 7.32 7.91
N GLY A 204 -14.68 8.25 8.31
CA GLY A 204 -14.04 8.28 9.63
C GLY A 204 -13.05 7.14 9.87
N PHE A 205 -12.48 6.57 8.80
CA PHE A 205 -11.56 5.43 8.90
C PHE A 205 -10.14 5.84 9.24
N LEU A 206 -9.74 7.04 8.83
CA LEU A 206 -8.42 7.56 9.10
C LEU A 206 -8.30 7.91 10.60
N ARG A 207 -7.31 7.32 11.27
CA ARG A 207 -7.04 7.55 12.70
C ARG A 207 -5.56 7.79 12.95
N GLN A 208 -5.27 8.59 13.96
CA GLN A 208 -3.94 8.68 14.54
C GLN A 208 -3.89 7.71 15.71
N ASP A 209 -3.28 6.54 15.52
CA ASP A 209 -3.01 5.64 16.63
C ASP A 209 -1.55 5.85 17.05
N LYS A 210 -1.36 6.38 18.27
CA LYS A 210 -0.09 6.50 19.02
C LYS A 210 1.13 6.86 18.16
N TRP A 211 1.10 8.02 17.55
CA TRP A 211 2.32 8.65 17.04
C TRP A 211 2.52 10.00 17.72
N ASP A 212 3.48 10.02 18.63
CA ASP A 212 4.00 11.24 19.23
C ASP A 212 5.16 11.71 18.35
N GLU A 213 4.95 12.78 17.59
CA GLU A 213 5.98 13.39 16.73
C GLU A 213 7.24 13.81 17.53
N GLU A 214 7.08 14.07 18.83
CA GLU A 214 8.15 14.47 19.74
C GLU A 214 9.27 13.42 19.82
N ALA A 215 8.95 12.13 19.77
CA ALA A 215 9.93 11.06 19.94
C ALA A 215 10.90 10.90 18.74
N GLU A 216 10.50 11.28 17.52
CA GLU A 216 11.42 11.27 16.36
C GLU A 216 12.27 12.55 16.29
N SER A 217 11.78 13.67 16.83
CA SER A 217 12.55 14.92 16.88
C SER A 217 13.76 14.83 17.82
N GLU A 218 13.65 14.01 18.89
CA GLU A 218 14.74 13.74 19.84
C GLU A 218 15.72 12.64 19.35
N GLY A 219 15.33 11.87 18.33
CA GLY A 219 16.10 10.73 17.78
C GLY A 219 17.38 11.08 17.01
N LYS A 220 17.80 12.35 16.97
CA LYS A 220 19.17 12.75 16.55
C LYS A 220 20.22 12.59 17.65
N GLY A 221 19.87 12.04 18.82
CA GLY A 221 20.82 11.74 19.89
C GLY A 221 20.52 10.43 20.61
N GLY A 222 21.19 9.34 20.19
CA GLY A 222 21.37 8.14 21.01
C GLY A 222 20.22 7.12 21.01
N LEU A 223 20.55 5.88 20.63
CA LEU A 223 19.68 4.71 20.79
C LEU A 223 19.39 4.42 22.27
N PRO A 224 18.13 4.26 22.71
CA PRO A 224 17.82 3.54 23.93
C PRO A 224 17.76 2.03 23.63
N SER A 225 18.42 1.23 24.46
CA SER A 225 18.40 -0.22 24.37
C SER A 225 17.01 -0.77 24.72
N ILE A 226 16.49 -1.64 23.86
CA ILE A 226 15.26 -2.40 24.14
C ILE A 226 15.65 -3.61 24.99
N LEU A 227 15.63 -3.44 26.32
CA LEU A 227 15.65 -4.57 27.24
C LEU A 227 14.90 -4.23 28.55
N SER A 228 13.56 -4.17 28.50
CA SER A 228 12.72 -4.18 29.72
C SER A 228 11.23 -4.34 29.37
N ALA A 229 10.82 -5.52 28.96
CA ALA A 229 9.40 -5.89 28.92
C ALA A 229 9.18 -7.39 29.17
N LEU A 230 9.88 -7.97 30.15
CA LEU A 230 9.63 -9.33 30.62
C LEU A 230 9.99 -9.45 32.10
N THR A 231 9.17 -8.88 32.98
CA THR A 231 8.98 -9.35 34.38
C THR A 231 7.95 -8.48 35.11
N SER A 232 6.67 -8.82 35.00
CA SER A 232 5.69 -8.58 36.07
C SER A 232 4.43 -9.38 35.79
N PHE A 233 4.49 -10.70 36.04
CA PHE A 233 3.27 -11.51 36.22
C PHE A 233 3.58 -12.84 36.92
N ILE A 234 4.25 -12.82 38.08
CA ILE A 234 4.12 -13.89 39.07
C ILE A 234 4.14 -13.25 40.45
N GLY A 235 2.98 -13.21 41.11
CA GLY A 235 2.88 -12.73 42.48
C GLY A 235 1.46 -12.90 43.04
N HIS A 236 1.28 -13.97 43.82
CA HIS A 236 0.28 -14.16 44.88
C HIS A 236 -1.10 -14.72 44.51
N CYS A 237 -1.22 -16.05 44.61
CA CYS A 237 -2.32 -16.67 45.37
C CYS A 237 -1.71 -17.54 46.48
N ARG A 238 -2.12 -17.26 47.72
CA ARG A 238 -2.09 -18.21 48.84
C ARG A 238 -3.29 -19.13 48.74
#